data_AF-A0A1S6EWY3-F1
#
_entry.id   AF-A0A1S6EWY3-F1
#
_cell.length_a   1.000
_cell.length_b   1.000
_cell.length_c   1.000
_cell.angle_alpha   90.00
_cell.angle_beta   90.00
_cell.angle_gamma   90.00
#
_symmetry.space_group_name_H-M   'P 1'
#
loop_
_entity.id
_entity.type
_entity.pdbx_description
1 polymer ?
#
loop_
_entity_poly.entity_id
_entity_poly.type
_entity_poly.pdbx_seq_one_letter_code
_entity_poly.pdbx_strand_id
1 'polypeptide(L)' 'MEEEAVGFRRPVDLTTSSRFRRIAGIGPVYEVLSIQGEVVRARKVDEDDVFEFALADVESDPVA' A
#
# COMPACT_ATOMS: atom_id res chain seq x y z
N MET A 1 13.11 -28.16 10.25
CA MET A 1 11.84 -27.51 10.60
C MET A 1 11.94 -26.12 10.04
N GLU A 2 11.18 -25.88 8.99
CA GLU A 2 11.15 -24.61 8.27
C GLU A 2 10.70 -23.51 9.22
N GLU A 3 11.55 -22.48 9.37
CA GLU A 3 11.18 -21.24 10.02
C GLU A 3 10.13 -20.58 9.13
N GLU A 4 8.85 -20.80 9.44
CA GLU A 4 7.75 -20.02 8.91
C GLU A 4 8.02 -18.56 9.28
N ALA A 5 8.61 -17.82 8.34
CA ALA A 5 8.60 -16.37 8.35
C ALA A 5 7.13 -15.95 8.25
N VAL A 6 6.45 -15.89 9.40
CA VAL A 6 5.19 -15.19 9.56
C VAL A 6 5.51 -13.75 9.15
N GLY A 7 5.28 -13.45 7.87
CA GLY A 7 5.43 -12.13 7.31
C GLY A 7 4.60 -11.21 8.19
N PHE A 8 5.27 -10.41 9.01
CA PHE A 8 4.63 -9.47 9.92
C PHE A 8 3.94 -8.42 9.03
N ARG A 9 2.68 -8.69 8.68
CA ARG A 9 1.84 -7.77 7.91
C ARG A 9 1.57 -6.58 8.81
N ARG A 10 2.30 -5.48 8.59
CA ARG A 10 2.02 -4.23 9.29
C ARG A 10 0.79 -3.61 8.65
N PRO A 11 -0.32 -3.45 9.39
CA PRO A 11 -1.50 -2.81 8.84
C PRO A 11 -1.15 -1.39 8.37
N VAL A 12 -1.74 -0.98 7.25
CA VAL A 12 -1.57 0.38 6.73
C VAL A 12 -2.33 1.33 7.64
N ASP A 13 -1.61 2.21 8.33
CA ASP A 13 -2.23 3.25 9.15
C ASP A 13 -2.46 4.51 8.30
N LEU A 14 -3.72 4.72 7.92
CA LEU A 14 -4.15 5.84 7.09
C LEU A 14 -4.03 7.21 7.78
N THR A 15 -3.80 7.25 9.08
CA THR A 15 -3.65 8.50 9.83
C THR A 15 -2.20 9.02 9.83
N THR A 16 -1.25 8.16 9.46
CA THR A 16 0.20 8.47 9.46
C THR A 16 0.77 8.51 8.05
N SER A 17 2.06 8.83 7.93
CA SER A 17 2.79 8.79 6.66
C SER A 17 2.87 7.39 6.03
N SER A 18 2.53 6.32 6.77
CA SER A 18 2.53 4.95 6.24
C SER A 18 1.49 4.71 5.14
N ARG A 19 0.55 5.66 4.95
CA ARG A 19 -0.39 5.68 3.83
C ARG A 19 0.23 6.02 2.49
N PHE A 20 1.40 6.65 2.48
CA PHE A 20 2.13 6.95 1.25
C PHE A 20 3.05 5.79 0.91
N ARG A 21 2.86 5.20 -0.27
CA ARG A 21 3.63 4.04 -0.72
C ARG A 21 4.08 4.23 -2.16
N ARG A 22 5.10 3.46 -2.54
CA ARG A 22 5.69 3.52 -3.87
C ARG A 22 5.41 2.23 -4.62
N ILE A 23 4.74 2.35 -5.77
CA ILE A 23 4.37 1.18 -6.59
C ILE A 23 5.63 0.38 -6.94
N ALA A 24 5.66 -0.89 -6.55
CA ALA A 24 6.78 -1.82 -6.73
C ALA A 24 8.14 -1.28 -6.25
N GLY A 25 8.18 -0.30 -5.34
CA GLY A 25 9.39 0.33 -4.81
C GLY A 25 10.20 1.21 -5.77
N ILE A 26 9.87 1.25 -7.06
CA ILE A 26 10.55 2.09 -8.07
C ILE A 26 9.60 3.01 -8.85
N GLY A 27 8.30 2.74 -8.78
CA GLY A 27 7.27 3.47 -9.50
C GLY A 27 6.87 4.79 -8.85
N PRO A 28 5.72 5.36 -9.25
CA PRO A 28 5.19 6.58 -8.67
C PRO A 28 4.75 6.38 -7.21
N VAL A 29 4.72 7.48 -6.47
CA VAL A 29 4.19 7.51 -5.11
C VAL A 29 2.68 7.69 -5.17
N TYR A 30 1.96 6.92 -4.35
CA TYR A 30 0.53 7.04 -4.17
C TYR A 30 0.16 7.14 -2.70
N GLU A 31 -0.98 7.76 -2.45
CA GLU A 31 -1.61 7.86 -1.14
C GLU A 31 -2.76 6.85 -1.06
N VAL A 32 -2.75 5.97 -0.06
CA VAL A 32 -3.88 5.11 0.27
C VAL A 32 -4.99 5.96 0.89
N LEU A 33 -6.16 5.99 0.26
CA LEU A 33 -7.31 6.77 0.71
C LEU A 33 -8.26 5.94 1.58
N SER A 34 -8.52 4.69 1.20
CA SER A 34 -9.40 3.79 1.94
C SER A 34 -9.12 2.33 1.61
N ILE A 35 -9.38 1.45 2.58
CA ILE A 35 -9.31 -0.01 2.42
C ILE A 35 -10.71 -0.57 2.68
N GLN A 36 -11.27 -1.28 1.71
CA GLN A 36 -12.60 -1.90 1.76
C GLN A 36 -12.46 -3.40 1.55
N GLY A 37 -12.27 -4.15 2.63
CA GLY A 37 -11.93 -5.56 2.56
C GLY A 37 -10.58 -5.77 1.88
N GLU A 38 -10.58 -6.43 0.72
CA GLU A 38 -9.38 -6.72 -0.08
C GLU A 38 -9.11 -5.68 -1.19
N VAL A 39 -9.96 -4.66 -1.32
CA VAL A 39 -9.79 -3.60 -2.32
C VAL A 39 -9.25 -2.35 -1.65
N VAL A 40 -8.22 -1.76 -2.26
CA VAL A 40 -7.64 -0.49 -1.85
C VAL A 40 -7.93 0.56 -2.90
N ARG A 41 -8.43 1.70 -2.43
CA ARG A 41 -8.55 2.92 -3.23
C ARG A 41 -7.39 3.85 -2.90
N ALA A 42 -6.65 4.24 -3.92
CA ALA A 42 -5.50 5.13 -3.80
C ALA A 42 -5.55 6.27 -4.81
N ARG A 43 -4.70 7.28 -4.58
CA ARG A 43 -4.47 8.38 -5.49
C ARG A 43 -2.98 8.54 -5.75
N LYS A 44 -2.56 8.65 -7.02
CA LYS A 44 -1.17 9.01 -7.34
C LYS A 44 -0.90 10.45 -6.93
N VAL A 45 0.20 10.68 -6.21
CA VAL A 45 0.51 12.01 -5.65
C VAL A 45 0.82 13.03 -6.76
N ASP A 46 1.48 12.61 -7.83
CA ASP A 46 1.90 13.51 -8.92
C ASP A 46 0.82 13.74 -9.99
N GLU A 47 -0.09 12.78 -10.18
CA GLU A 47 -1.06 12.80 -11.29
C GLU A 47 -2.49 13.12 -10.84
N ASP A 48 -2.74 13.21 -9.52
CA ASP A 48 -4.08 13.31 -8.89
C ASP A 48 -5.10 12.25 -9.36
N ASP A 49 -4.63 11.21 -10.05
CA ASP A 49 -5.43 10.11 -10.59
C ASP A 49 -5.78 9.10 -9.49
N VAL A 50 -7.05 8.71 -9.42
CA VAL A 50 -7.58 7.78 -8.41
C VAL A 50 -7.81 6.42 -9.04
N PHE A 51 -7.27 5.39 -8.40
CA PHE A 51 -7.33 4.01 -8.90
C PHE A 51 -7.59 3.03 -7.76
N GLU A 52 -8.03 1.82 -8.14
CA GLU A 52 -8.39 0.75 -7.22
C GLU A 52 -7.62 -0.52 -7.58
N PHE A 53 -7.15 -1.23 -6.56
CA PHE A 53 -6.34 -2.44 -6.73
C PHE A 53 -6.34 -3.30 -5.46
N ALA A 54 -5.63 -4.42 -5.46
CA ALA A 54 -5.69 -5.38 -4.36
C ALA A 54 -4.87 -4.92 -3.14
N LEU A 55 -5.37 -5.22 -1.94
CA LEU A 55 -4.65 -4.96 -0.69
C LEU A 55 -3.30 -5.67 -0.64
N ALA A 56 -3.19 -6.87 -1.24
CA ALA A 56 -1.95 -7.65 -1.30
C ALA A 56 -0.79 -6.89 -1.99
N ASP A 57 -1.11 -6.06 -2.98
CA ASP A 57 -0.11 -5.23 -3.67
C ASP A 57 0.36 -4.10 -2.75
N VAL A 58 -0.58 -3.43 -2.07
CA VAL A 58 -0.27 -2.37 -1.09
C VAL A 58 0.65 -2.89 -0.01
N GLU A 59 0.36 -4.07 0.54
CA GLU A 59 1.15 -4.68 1.61
C GLU A 59 2.61 -4.94 1.19
N SER A 60 2.82 -5.20 -0.11
CA SER A 60 4.13 -5.47 -0.70
C SER A 60 4.91 -4.20 -1.07
N ASP A 61 4.22 -3.10 -1.36
CA ASP A 61 4.84 -1.82 -1.73
C ASP A 61 5.50 -1.13 -0.52
N PRO A 62 6.75 -0.64 -0.62
CA PRO A 62 7.40 0.04 0.48
C PRO A 62 6.78 1.43 0.77
N VAL A 63 6.94 1.90 2.01
CA VAL A 63 6.59 3.28 2.40
C VAL A 63 7.50 4.24 1.63
N ALA A 64 6.87 5.30 1.07
CA ALA A 64 7.54 6.30 0.26
C ALA A 64 8.21 7.43 1.07
#